data_AF-A0A940AIM3-F1
#
_entry.id   AF-A0A940AIM3-F1
#
_cell.length_a   1.000
_cell.length_b   1.000
_cell.length_c   1.000
_cell.angle_alpha   90.00
_cell.angle_beta   90.00
_cell.angle_gamma   90.00
#
_symmetry.space_group_name_H-M   'P 1'
#
loop_
_entity.id
_entity.type
_entity.pdbx_description
1 polymer ?
#
loop_
_entity_poly.entity_id
_entity_poly.type
_entity_poly.pdbx_seq_one_letter_code
_entity_poly.pdbx_strand_id
1 'polypeptide(L)'
;MPHIQINDKISLFYEEYGTVPLDSDNIILSAQVGFYPKGMQQHLATLGFHVFCITLRGFHPSTLVEEDYGEHWYDIFADDVVAFADKLGIKNFVYMGASHGAGVGWHLMLRHAERINAFVAVVPGPHSLAEGTMSYRQMLAQGIIKEIPPFNPPIDNDEARQIRRDIRTEHIKNLPPAPELERKVDYGRPLMALGSEEKLCTELKKITTPVLIIGGTDDPISTPELMMRTAKCLPHCKLVIYSNCGHDIDTDLIEETCDEAFRFIKNALSTKKWYLPVKEN
;
A
#
# COMPACT_ATOMS: atom_id res chain seq x y z
N MET A 1 -14.55 0.87 16.71
CA MET A 1 -13.78 1.37 15.56
C MET A 1 -14.74 2.11 14.66
N PRO A 2 -14.39 3.32 14.18
CA PRO A 2 -15.34 4.19 13.51
C PRO A 2 -15.57 3.88 12.03
N HIS A 3 -16.73 4.32 11.53
CA HIS A 3 -17.07 4.38 10.12
C HIS A 3 -17.23 5.84 9.70
N ILE A 4 -16.88 6.16 8.47
CA ILE A 4 -17.10 7.49 7.89
C ILE A 4 -17.83 7.39 6.55
N GLN A 5 -18.92 8.15 6.43
CA GLN A 5 -19.71 8.23 5.22
C GLN A 5 -19.04 9.21 4.24
N ILE A 6 -18.42 8.69 3.17
CA ILE A 6 -17.71 9.51 2.19
C ILE A 6 -18.63 10.07 1.10
N ASN A 7 -19.76 9.40 0.83
CA ASN A 7 -20.85 9.86 -0.04
C ASN A 7 -22.16 9.14 0.34
N ASP A 8 -23.26 9.38 -0.37
CA ASP A 8 -24.59 8.83 0.00
C ASP A 8 -24.67 7.29 0.06
N LYS A 9 -23.75 6.58 -0.58
CA LYS A 9 -23.77 5.11 -0.69
C LYS A 9 -22.64 4.42 0.06
N ILE A 10 -21.49 5.08 0.21
CA ILE A 10 -20.27 4.45 0.67
C ILE A 10 -19.88 4.95 2.06
N SER A 11 -19.75 3.99 2.97
CA SER A 11 -19.20 4.14 4.30
C SER A 11 -17.92 3.33 4.40
N LEU A 12 -16.82 3.99 4.78
CA LEU A 12 -15.54 3.34 4.97
C LEU A 12 -15.29 3.13 6.46
N PHE A 13 -14.95 1.90 6.81
CA PHE A 13 -14.39 1.60 8.11
C PHE A 13 -12.93 2.05 8.16
N TYR A 14 -12.52 2.51 9.34
CA TYR A 14 -11.12 2.81 9.59
C TYR A 14 -10.72 2.53 11.04
N GLU A 15 -9.43 2.31 11.22
CA GLU A 15 -8.76 2.30 12.51
C GLU A 15 -7.89 3.56 12.61
N GLU A 16 -7.86 4.16 13.79
CA GLU A 16 -7.20 5.44 14.05
C GLU A 16 -6.16 5.27 15.16
N TYR A 17 -4.96 5.77 14.92
CA TYR A 17 -3.84 5.67 15.84
C TYR A 17 -3.09 7.00 15.95
N GLY A 18 -2.70 7.38 17.17
CA GLY A 18 -2.11 8.69 17.44
C GLY A 18 -3.16 9.78 17.58
N THR A 19 -2.71 10.99 17.94
CA THR A 19 -3.60 12.11 18.32
C THR A 19 -3.05 13.48 17.89
N VAL A 20 -2.16 13.52 16.90
CA VAL A 20 -1.64 14.80 16.38
C VAL A 20 -2.79 15.53 15.68
N PRO A 21 -2.95 16.86 15.81
CA PRO A 21 -4.06 17.58 15.16
C PRO A 21 -4.14 17.34 13.64
N LEU A 22 -5.36 17.26 13.10
CA LEU A 22 -5.63 16.94 11.69
C LEU A 22 -5.17 18.02 10.68
N ASP A 23 -4.84 19.21 11.16
CA ASP A 23 -4.25 20.29 10.38
C ASP A 23 -2.70 20.25 10.35
N SER A 24 -2.10 19.23 10.95
CA SER A 24 -0.67 18.96 10.95
C SER A 24 -0.19 18.31 9.64
N ASP A 25 1.10 18.44 9.34
CA ASP A 25 1.75 17.71 8.23
C ASP A 25 2.04 16.23 8.56
N ASN A 26 1.85 15.81 9.81
CA ASN A 26 2.16 14.44 10.28
C ASN A 26 0.94 13.49 10.20
N ILE A 27 0.10 13.64 9.18
CA ILE A 27 -1.03 12.75 8.93
C ILE A 27 -0.63 11.67 7.92
N ILE A 28 -0.88 10.41 8.25
CA ILE A 28 -0.68 9.27 7.36
C ILE A 28 -2.02 8.60 7.08
N LEU A 29 -2.34 8.45 5.79
CA LEU A 29 -3.46 7.61 5.35
C LEU A 29 -2.91 6.34 4.71
N SER A 30 -3.51 5.21 5.04
CA SER A 30 -3.23 3.91 4.42
C SER A 30 -4.54 3.20 4.09
N ALA A 31 -4.67 2.65 2.89
CA ALA A 31 -5.90 1.99 2.47
C ALA A 31 -5.64 0.59 1.90
N GLN A 32 -6.30 -0.41 2.47
CA GLN A 32 -6.09 -1.83 2.14
C GLN A 32 -7.40 -2.63 2.24
N VAL A 33 -7.41 -3.88 1.75
CA VAL A 33 -8.54 -4.80 1.95
C VAL A 33 -8.73 -5.20 3.43
N GLY A 34 -7.68 -5.04 4.23
CA GLY A 34 -7.64 -5.29 5.66
C GLY A 34 -6.25 -4.99 6.21
N PHE A 35 -6.15 -4.92 7.53
CA PHE A 35 -4.88 -4.68 8.23
C PHE A 35 -4.64 -5.77 9.26
N TYR A 36 -3.37 -6.10 9.48
CA TYR A 36 -2.98 -6.90 10.63
C TYR A 36 -3.02 -6.03 11.88
N PRO A 37 -3.32 -6.60 13.07
CA PRO A 37 -3.44 -5.84 14.31
C PRO A 37 -2.13 -5.16 14.74
N LYS A 38 -1.00 -5.62 14.20
CA LYS A 38 0.33 -5.05 14.40
C LYS A 38 1.07 -5.06 13.06
N GLY A 39 1.45 -3.88 12.61
CA GLY A 39 2.24 -3.68 11.40
C GLY A 39 2.90 -2.30 11.42
N MET A 40 3.72 -2.06 10.41
CA MET A 40 4.45 -0.81 10.22
C MET A 40 3.51 0.42 10.21
N GLN A 41 2.36 0.31 9.55
CA GLN A 41 1.36 1.39 9.41
C GLN A 41 0.95 1.91 10.79
N GLN A 42 0.46 1.03 11.67
CA GLN A 42 0.01 1.42 13.01
C GLN A 42 1.19 1.86 13.89
N HIS A 43 2.36 1.24 13.73
CA HIS A 43 3.53 1.54 14.55
C HIS A 43 4.08 2.97 14.32
N LEU A 44 3.90 3.54 13.12
CA LEU A 44 4.25 4.93 12.85
C LEU A 44 3.54 5.93 13.78
N ALA A 45 2.38 5.60 14.34
CA ALA A 45 1.74 6.47 15.34
C ALA A 45 2.60 6.67 16.59
N THR A 46 3.43 5.69 16.97
CA THR A 46 4.37 5.80 18.09
C THR A 46 5.52 6.76 17.80
N LEU A 47 5.76 7.07 16.52
CA LEU A 47 6.78 8.02 16.05
C LEU A 47 6.23 9.43 15.81
N GLY A 48 5.06 9.74 16.38
CA GLY A 48 4.46 11.07 16.34
C GLY A 48 3.70 11.39 15.06
N PHE A 49 3.16 10.37 14.40
CA PHE A 49 2.18 10.52 13.32
C PHE A 49 0.76 10.27 13.82
N HIS A 50 -0.23 10.82 13.12
CA HIS A 50 -1.63 10.42 13.24
C HIS A 50 -1.96 9.55 12.02
N VAL A 51 -2.27 8.29 12.26
CA VAL A 51 -2.41 7.27 11.22
C VAL A 51 -3.86 6.80 11.13
N PHE A 52 -4.38 6.77 9.91
CA PHE A 52 -5.67 6.18 9.57
C PHE A 52 -5.45 4.96 8.67
N CYS A 53 -5.84 3.79 9.15
CA CYS A 53 -5.86 2.54 8.39
C CYS A 53 -7.29 2.30 7.89
N ILE A 54 -7.51 2.47 6.58
CA ILE A 54 -8.82 2.51 5.93
C ILE A 54 -9.08 1.18 5.24
N THR A 55 -10.16 0.49 5.60
CA THR A 55 -10.62 -0.66 4.82
C THR A 55 -11.32 -0.17 3.57
N LEU A 56 -10.87 -0.62 2.40
CA LEU A 56 -11.42 -0.19 1.10
C LEU A 56 -12.89 -0.59 0.93
N ARG A 57 -13.65 0.18 0.13
CA ARG A 57 -15.00 -0.24 -0.30
C ARG A 57 -14.94 -1.61 -0.99
N GLY A 58 -16.01 -2.38 -0.88
CA GLY A 58 -16.06 -3.76 -1.39
C GLY A 58 -15.52 -4.80 -0.40
N PHE A 59 -14.86 -4.39 0.68
CA PHE A 59 -14.29 -5.27 1.70
C PHE A 59 -14.91 -5.02 3.06
N HIS A 60 -15.31 -6.09 3.74
CA HIS A 60 -15.83 -5.98 5.10
C HIS A 60 -14.71 -5.48 6.04
N PRO A 61 -14.98 -4.53 6.96
CA PRO A 61 -16.32 -4.04 7.33
C PRO A 61 -16.81 -2.79 6.59
N SER A 62 -16.08 -2.24 5.62
CA SER A 62 -16.59 -1.16 4.77
C SER A 62 -17.79 -1.60 3.91
N THR A 63 -18.47 -0.63 3.30
CA THR A 63 -19.60 -0.90 2.40
C THR A 63 -19.20 -1.92 1.33
N LEU A 64 -19.89 -3.06 1.30
CA LEU A 64 -19.83 -4.02 0.19
C LEU A 64 -20.52 -3.42 -1.03
N VAL A 65 -20.04 -3.75 -2.23
CA VAL A 65 -20.59 -3.26 -3.50
C VAL A 65 -20.93 -4.43 -4.42
N GLU A 66 -21.92 -4.24 -5.27
CA GLU A 66 -22.28 -5.20 -6.33
C GLU A 66 -21.65 -4.81 -7.67
N GLU A 67 -21.31 -3.53 -7.81
CA GLU A 67 -20.66 -2.97 -8.99
C GLU A 67 -19.25 -3.54 -9.17
N ASP A 68 -18.95 -3.99 -10.39
CA ASP A 68 -17.60 -4.26 -10.83
C ASP A 68 -17.08 -3.06 -11.63
N TYR A 69 -16.03 -2.42 -11.12
CA TYR A 69 -15.40 -1.27 -11.75
C TYR A 69 -14.31 -1.66 -12.76
N GLY A 70 -14.03 -2.96 -12.95
CA GLY A 70 -13.05 -3.45 -13.91
C GLY A 70 -11.67 -2.82 -13.73
N GLU A 71 -11.08 -2.28 -14.80
CA GLU A 71 -9.76 -1.65 -14.72
C GLU A 71 -9.71 -0.35 -13.88
N HIS A 72 -10.86 0.17 -13.45
CA HIS A 72 -10.96 1.41 -12.68
C HIS A 72 -10.97 1.20 -11.16
N TRP A 73 -10.87 -0.03 -10.64
CA TRP A 73 -10.90 -0.30 -9.20
C TRP A 73 -9.91 0.57 -8.40
N TYR A 74 -8.66 0.67 -8.86
CA TYR A 74 -7.66 1.49 -8.19
C TYR A 74 -7.89 3.00 -8.31
N ASP A 75 -8.51 3.47 -9.39
CA ASP A 75 -8.92 4.89 -9.51
C ASP A 75 -9.99 5.21 -8.46
N ILE A 76 -10.98 4.32 -8.31
CA ILE A 76 -12.04 4.46 -7.31
C ILE A 76 -11.47 4.43 -5.89
N PHE A 77 -10.54 3.52 -5.60
CA PHE A 77 -9.87 3.48 -4.30
C PHE A 77 -9.05 4.73 -4.00
N ALA A 78 -8.39 5.32 -5.01
CA ALA A 78 -7.68 6.58 -4.83
C ALA A 78 -8.65 7.73 -4.51
N ASP A 79 -9.77 7.82 -5.24
CA ASP A 79 -10.81 8.82 -5.00
C ASP A 79 -11.45 8.67 -3.61
N ASP A 80 -11.59 7.43 -3.11
CA ASP A 80 -12.08 7.13 -1.76
C ASP A 80 -11.19 7.67 -0.65
N VAL A 81 -9.88 7.52 -0.79
CA VAL A 81 -8.91 8.03 0.19
C VAL A 81 -8.99 9.55 0.27
N VAL A 82 -9.16 10.23 -0.87
CA VAL A 82 -9.32 11.69 -0.91
C VAL A 82 -10.64 12.11 -0.29
N ALA A 83 -11.74 11.43 -0.62
CA ALA A 83 -13.04 11.70 -0.02
C ALA A 83 -13.06 11.47 1.50
N PHE A 84 -12.35 10.44 1.98
CA PHE A 84 -12.11 10.20 3.39
C PHE A 84 -11.38 11.39 4.04
N ALA A 85 -10.28 11.83 3.44
CA ALA A 85 -9.50 12.98 3.92
C ALA A 85 -10.36 14.25 4.01
N ASP A 86 -11.16 14.52 2.97
CA ASP A 86 -12.05 15.69 2.92
C ASP A 86 -13.09 15.69 4.03
N LYS A 87 -13.69 14.53 4.35
CA LYS A 87 -14.67 14.40 5.45
C LYS A 87 -14.07 14.70 6.82
N LEU A 88 -12.79 14.42 7.00
CA LEU A 88 -12.05 14.74 8.23
C LEU A 88 -11.42 16.15 8.20
N GLY A 89 -11.52 16.88 7.08
CA GLY A 89 -10.89 18.18 6.90
C GLY A 89 -9.36 18.12 6.71
N ILE A 90 -8.81 16.95 6.36
CA ILE A 90 -7.39 16.73 6.11
C ILE A 90 -7.06 17.24 4.70
N LYS A 91 -6.33 18.36 4.63
CA LYS A 91 -5.99 18.99 3.34
C LYS A 91 -4.88 18.24 2.61
N ASN A 92 -3.79 17.93 3.30
CA ASN A 92 -2.64 17.24 2.75
C ASN A 92 -2.20 16.14 3.72
N PHE A 93 -1.69 15.03 3.18
CA PHE A 93 -1.26 13.89 3.98
C PHE A 93 -0.09 13.17 3.33
N VAL A 94 0.58 12.34 4.11
CA VAL A 94 1.48 11.30 3.59
C VAL A 94 0.63 10.08 3.30
N TYR A 95 0.81 9.47 2.13
CA TYR A 95 0.18 8.18 1.84
C TYR A 95 1.16 7.05 2.09
N MET A 96 0.69 5.97 2.70
CA MET A 96 1.45 4.75 2.88
C MET A 96 0.61 3.54 2.47
N GLY A 97 1.19 2.60 1.71
CA GLY A 97 0.49 1.36 1.38
C GLY A 97 1.47 0.21 1.20
N ALA A 98 1.03 -1.00 1.59
CA ALA A 98 1.76 -2.23 1.34
C ALA A 98 1.08 -3.04 0.23
N SER A 99 1.87 -3.61 -0.69
CA SER A 99 1.38 -4.49 -1.75
C SER A 99 0.26 -3.85 -2.59
N HIS A 100 -0.94 -4.42 -2.63
CA HIS A 100 -2.10 -3.83 -3.31
C HIS A 100 -2.44 -2.43 -2.75
N GLY A 101 -2.20 -2.17 -1.46
CA GLY A 101 -2.40 -0.85 -0.86
C GLY A 101 -1.46 0.22 -1.43
N ALA A 102 -0.25 -0.18 -1.84
CA ALA A 102 0.65 0.69 -2.60
C ALA A 102 0.12 0.95 -4.02
N GLY A 103 -0.64 0.01 -4.58
CA GLY A 103 -1.38 0.18 -5.83
C GLY A 103 -2.32 1.39 -5.80
N VAL A 104 -3.05 1.58 -4.70
CA VAL A 104 -3.88 2.78 -4.48
C VAL A 104 -3.00 4.04 -4.46
N GLY A 105 -1.82 3.95 -3.87
CA GLY A 105 -0.82 5.03 -3.83
C GLY A 105 -0.35 5.48 -5.22
N TRP A 106 -0.10 4.55 -6.14
CA TRP A 106 0.27 4.91 -7.51
C TRP A 106 -0.84 5.71 -8.21
N HIS A 107 -2.09 5.30 -8.04
CA HIS A 107 -3.23 6.00 -8.62
C HIS A 107 -3.46 7.36 -7.93
N LEU A 108 -3.26 7.46 -6.62
CA LEU A 108 -3.25 8.75 -5.91
C LEU A 108 -2.20 9.69 -6.48
N MET A 109 -0.98 9.22 -6.79
CA MET A 109 0.08 10.08 -7.33
C MET A 109 -0.25 10.60 -8.73
N LEU A 110 -0.96 9.83 -9.54
CA LEU A 110 -1.31 10.23 -10.91
C LEU A 110 -2.56 11.12 -10.97
N ARG A 111 -3.44 11.05 -9.96
CA ARG A 111 -4.76 11.70 -9.97
C ARG A 111 -4.88 12.87 -9.00
N HIS A 112 -4.22 12.78 -7.86
CA HIS A 112 -4.41 13.66 -6.68
C HIS A 112 -3.07 14.06 -6.06
N ALA A 113 -2.03 14.25 -6.88
CA ALA A 113 -0.67 14.54 -6.43
C ALA A 113 -0.60 15.76 -5.50
N GLU A 114 -1.48 16.75 -5.71
CA GLU A 114 -1.59 17.97 -4.92
C GLU A 114 -2.04 17.74 -3.48
N ARG A 115 -2.60 16.56 -3.18
CA ARG A 115 -3.00 16.15 -1.82
C ARG A 115 -1.88 15.47 -1.05
N ILE A 116 -0.81 15.07 -1.72
CA ILE A 116 0.14 14.11 -1.13
C ILE A 116 1.52 14.74 -0.90
N ASN A 117 1.91 14.78 0.37
CA ASN A 117 3.19 15.33 0.81
C ASN A 117 4.36 14.37 0.51
N ALA A 118 4.12 13.06 0.67
CA ALA A 118 5.08 12.00 0.38
C ALA A 118 4.33 10.65 0.24
N PHE A 119 4.94 9.72 -0.48
CA PHE A 119 4.41 8.36 -0.65
C PHE A 119 5.41 7.31 -0.16
N VAL A 120 4.98 6.46 0.79
CA VAL A 120 5.72 5.28 1.25
C VAL A 120 5.09 4.02 0.68
N ALA A 121 5.76 3.41 -0.29
CA ALA A 121 5.33 2.22 -1.02
C ALA A 121 6.09 0.99 -0.50
N VAL A 122 5.41 0.10 0.21
CA VAL A 122 6.01 -1.11 0.79
C VAL A 122 5.66 -2.32 -0.06
N VAL A 123 6.65 -3.11 -0.44
CA VAL A 123 6.56 -4.26 -1.36
C VAL A 123 5.63 -4.00 -2.55
N PRO A 124 5.77 -2.86 -3.25
CA PRO A 124 4.71 -2.38 -4.11
C PRO A 124 4.76 -3.04 -5.50
N GLY A 125 3.61 -3.07 -6.17
CA GLY A 125 3.60 -3.03 -7.64
C GLY A 125 4.18 -1.70 -8.15
N PRO A 126 4.06 -1.36 -9.45
CA PRO A 126 3.32 -2.11 -10.45
C PRO A 126 4.04 -3.41 -10.80
N HIS A 127 3.29 -4.50 -10.98
CA HIS A 127 3.87 -5.78 -11.43
C HIS A 127 4.28 -5.69 -12.91
N SER A 128 4.88 -6.77 -13.43
CA SER A 128 5.08 -6.88 -14.88
C SER A 128 3.71 -6.92 -15.56
N LEU A 129 3.54 -6.12 -16.62
CA LEU A 129 2.31 -6.14 -17.41
C LEU A 129 2.04 -7.51 -18.06
N ALA A 130 3.07 -8.35 -18.19
CA ALA A 130 2.97 -9.70 -18.73
C ALA A 130 2.31 -10.71 -17.77
N GLU A 131 2.18 -10.38 -16.48
CA GLU A 131 1.57 -11.26 -15.48
C GLU A 131 0.03 -11.29 -15.52
N GLY A 132 -0.57 -10.45 -16.38
CA GLY A 132 -2.02 -10.34 -16.52
C GLY A 132 -2.67 -9.36 -15.55
N THR A 133 -3.97 -9.15 -15.70
CA THR A 133 -4.71 -8.08 -15.00
C THR A 133 -5.35 -8.52 -13.69
N MET A 134 -5.54 -9.82 -13.49
CA MET A 134 -6.29 -10.40 -12.38
C MET A 134 -5.50 -10.32 -11.06
N SER A 135 -6.18 -10.04 -9.96
CA SER A 135 -5.59 -10.11 -8.62
C SER A 135 -5.24 -11.56 -8.24
N TYR A 136 -4.18 -11.76 -7.46
CA TYR A 136 -3.83 -13.11 -6.96
C TYR A 136 -4.97 -13.76 -6.17
N ARG A 137 -5.75 -12.96 -5.43
CA ARG A 137 -6.95 -13.41 -4.72
C ARG A 137 -7.95 -14.05 -5.68
N GLN A 138 -8.23 -13.40 -6.80
CA GLN A 138 -9.18 -13.90 -7.78
C GLN A 138 -8.62 -15.05 -8.62
N MET A 139 -7.33 -15.03 -8.97
CA MET A 139 -6.66 -16.16 -9.63
C MET A 139 -6.77 -17.44 -8.79
N LEU A 140 -6.58 -17.34 -7.47
CA LEU A 140 -6.73 -18.46 -6.54
C LEU A 140 -8.20 -18.91 -6.46
N ALA A 141 -9.14 -17.97 -6.31
CA ALA A 141 -10.56 -18.28 -6.20
C ALA A 141 -11.14 -18.98 -7.44
N GLN A 142 -10.62 -18.67 -8.64
CA GLN A 142 -11.00 -19.30 -9.90
C GLN A 142 -10.18 -20.56 -10.23
N GLY A 143 -9.22 -20.95 -9.38
CA GLY A 143 -8.37 -22.12 -9.61
C GLY A 143 -7.36 -21.97 -10.76
N ILE A 144 -7.08 -20.75 -11.20
CA ILE A 144 -6.03 -20.44 -12.19
C ILE A 144 -4.65 -20.74 -11.60
N ILE A 145 -4.46 -20.42 -10.31
CA ILE A 145 -3.31 -20.83 -9.51
C ILE A 145 -3.77 -21.77 -8.40
N LYS A 146 -2.88 -22.67 -7.99
CA LYS A 146 -3.15 -23.61 -6.89
C LYS A 146 -2.87 -23.00 -5.52
N GLU A 147 -1.85 -22.16 -5.47
CA GLU A 147 -1.37 -21.47 -4.27
C GLU A 147 -0.80 -20.11 -4.66
N ILE A 148 -0.84 -19.17 -3.73
CA ILE A 148 -0.17 -17.86 -3.90
C ILE A 148 1.33 -18.08 -3.66
N PRO A 149 2.24 -17.38 -4.38
CA PRO A 149 3.67 -17.45 -4.09
C PRO A 149 3.96 -17.24 -2.60
N PRO A 150 4.97 -17.93 -2.04
CA PRO A 150 5.30 -17.79 -0.63
C PRO A 150 5.70 -16.35 -0.32
N PHE A 151 5.11 -15.77 0.72
CA PHE A 151 5.37 -14.37 1.05
C PHE A 151 6.71 -14.18 1.77
N ASN A 152 7.31 -15.23 2.31
CA ASN A 152 8.49 -15.15 3.16
C ASN A 152 9.63 -16.03 2.64
N PRO A 153 10.89 -15.72 2.97
CA PRO A 153 12.03 -16.54 2.61
C PRO A 153 11.87 -17.97 3.16
N PRO A 154 12.38 -18.99 2.45
CA PRO A 154 12.20 -20.39 2.84
C PRO A 154 12.99 -20.77 4.10
N ILE A 155 14.02 -20.00 4.45
CA ILE A 155 14.84 -20.19 5.65
C ILE A 155 14.88 -18.85 6.37
N ASP A 156 14.40 -18.83 7.62
CA ASP A 156 14.51 -17.69 8.51
C ASP A 156 14.82 -18.20 9.92
N ASN A 157 15.90 -17.67 10.51
CA ASN A 157 16.36 -18.03 11.85
C ASN A 157 16.11 -16.92 12.88
N ASP A 158 15.32 -15.91 12.54
CA ASP A 158 14.90 -14.84 13.44
C ASP A 158 13.61 -15.24 14.20
N GLU A 159 13.76 -15.58 15.48
CA GLU A 159 12.63 -15.95 16.36
C GLU A 159 11.60 -14.83 16.51
N ALA A 160 12.01 -13.56 16.49
CA ALA A 160 11.10 -12.44 16.63
C ALA A 160 10.20 -12.28 15.40
N ARG A 161 10.76 -12.50 14.19
CA ARG A 161 9.95 -12.56 12.95
C ARG A 161 8.98 -13.73 12.99
N GLN A 162 9.43 -14.91 13.42
CA GLN A 162 8.53 -16.06 13.51
C GLN A 162 7.35 -15.79 14.45
N ILE A 163 7.58 -15.18 15.62
CA ILE A 163 6.50 -14.79 16.54
C ILE A 163 5.51 -13.82 15.86
N ARG A 164 6.00 -12.82 15.11
CA ARG A 164 5.13 -11.88 14.38
C ARG A 164 4.30 -12.59 13.30
N ARG A 165 4.90 -13.50 12.55
CA ARG A 165 4.21 -14.33 11.54
C ARG A 165 3.15 -15.25 12.16
N ASP A 166 3.42 -15.82 13.32
CA ASP A 166 2.47 -16.66 14.04
C ASP A 166 1.25 -15.85 14.50
N ILE A 167 1.46 -14.67 15.09
CA ILE A 167 0.38 -13.75 15.48
C ILE A 167 -0.48 -13.38 14.27
N ARG A 168 0.14 -13.05 13.13
CA ARG A 168 -0.57 -12.76 11.89
C ARG A 168 -1.38 -13.96 11.41
N THR A 169 -0.77 -15.15 11.40
CA THR A 169 -1.43 -16.38 10.97
C THR A 169 -2.62 -16.71 11.85
N GLU A 170 -2.49 -16.57 13.17
CA GLU A 170 -3.58 -16.74 14.13
C GLU A 170 -4.68 -15.72 13.91
N HIS A 171 -4.33 -14.44 13.69
CA HIS A 171 -5.31 -13.40 13.38
C HIS A 171 -6.12 -13.75 12.13
N ILE A 172 -5.47 -14.12 11.02
CA ILE A 172 -6.14 -14.51 9.77
C ILE A 172 -7.06 -15.72 9.99
N LYS A 173 -6.60 -16.74 10.73
CA LYS A 173 -7.41 -17.94 11.04
C LYS A 173 -8.66 -17.61 11.84
N ASN A 174 -8.63 -16.55 12.64
CA ASN A 174 -9.74 -16.11 13.49
C ASN A 174 -10.67 -15.10 12.79
N LEU A 175 -10.35 -14.65 11.57
CA LEU A 175 -11.25 -13.79 10.80
C LEU A 175 -12.51 -14.56 10.37
N PRO A 176 -13.69 -13.92 10.39
CA PRO A 176 -14.88 -14.53 9.83
C PRO A 176 -14.70 -14.76 8.32
N PRO A 177 -15.39 -15.75 7.72
CA PRO A 177 -15.38 -15.92 6.27
C PRO A 177 -15.80 -14.65 5.55
N ALA A 178 -15.07 -14.30 4.49
CA ALA A 178 -15.40 -13.15 3.64
C ALA A 178 -16.82 -13.29 3.06
N PRO A 179 -17.65 -12.23 3.11
CA PRO A 179 -18.97 -12.21 2.47
C PRO A 179 -18.91 -12.60 0.99
N GLU A 180 -20.01 -13.12 0.45
CA GLU A 180 -20.06 -13.54 -0.97
C GLU A 180 -19.73 -12.40 -1.95
N LEU A 181 -20.24 -11.19 -1.70
CA LEU A 181 -19.95 -10.03 -2.54
C LEU A 181 -18.46 -9.69 -2.52
N GLU A 182 -17.82 -9.67 -1.35
CA GLU A 182 -16.38 -9.42 -1.22
C GLU A 182 -15.54 -10.47 -1.97
N ARG A 183 -15.96 -11.75 -1.95
CA ARG A 183 -15.25 -12.82 -2.67
C ARG A 183 -15.31 -12.66 -4.19
N LYS A 184 -16.25 -11.88 -4.73
CA LYS A 184 -16.38 -11.61 -6.18
C LYS A 184 -15.57 -10.40 -6.63
N VAL A 185 -15.09 -9.56 -5.71
CA VAL A 185 -14.31 -8.36 -6.05
C VAL A 185 -12.95 -8.76 -6.60
N ASP A 186 -12.74 -8.49 -7.88
CA ASP A 186 -11.42 -8.51 -8.51
C ASP A 186 -10.95 -7.09 -8.77
N TYR A 187 -10.19 -6.54 -7.81
CA TYR A 187 -9.58 -5.22 -7.96
C TYR A 187 -8.41 -5.20 -8.95
N GLY A 188 -8.07 -6.35 -9.53
CA GLY A 188 -7.01 -6.49 -10.51
C GLY A 188 -5.63 -6.12 -9.96
N ARG A 189 -4.81 -5.53 -10.82
CA ARG A 189 -3.46 -5.05 -10.52
C ARG A 189 -3.31 -3.58 -10.94
N PRO A 190 -2.52 -2.77 -10.22
CA PRO A 190 -2.44 -1.34 -10.47
C PRO A 190 -1.73 -1.05 -11.80
N LEU A 191 -2.16 0.02 -12.47
CA LEU A 191 -1.59 0.56 -13.72
C LEU A 191 -1.58 -0.39 -14.93
N MET A 192 -2.32 -1.50 -14.90
CA MET A 192 -2.35 -2.45 -16.03
C MET A 192 -2.92 -1.85 -17.32
N ALA A 193 -3.86 -0.90 -17.21
CA ALA A 193 -4.47 -0.19 -18.33
C ALA A 193 -3.46 0.57 -19.22
N LEU A 194 -2.25 0.83 -18.71
CA LEU A 194 -1.19 1.46 -19.49
C LEU A 194 -0.69 0.56 -20.63
N GLY A 195 -0.77 -0.76 -20.48
CA GLY A 195 -0.58 -1.72 -21.57
C GLY A 195 0.84 -1.85 -22.15
N SER A 196 1.81 -1.02 -21.74
CA SER A 196 3.23 -1.21 -22.05
C SER A 196 4.15 -0.62 -20.98
N GLU A 197 5.36 -1.19 -20.85
CA GLU A 197 6.39 -0.71 -19.92
C GLU A 197 6.86 0.71 -20.26
N GLU A 198 6.86 1.08 -21.55
CA GLU A 198 7.19 2.44 -21.99
C GLU A 198 6.16 3.46 -21.49
N LYS A 199 4.87 3.14 -21.64
CA LYS A 199 3.78 3.99 -21.13
C LYS A 199 3.79 4.05 -19.61
N LEU A 200 4.02 2.91 -18.94
CA LEU A 200 4.20 2.86 -17.51
C LEU A 200 5.30 3.81 -17.04
N CYS A 201 6.50 3.70 -17.61
CA CYS A 201 7.61 4.56 -17.24
C CYS A 201 7.32 6.04 -17.55
N THR A 202 6.59 6.32 -18.64
CA THR A 202 6.19 7.68 -19.03
C THR A 202 5.24 8.30 -18.01
N GLU A 203 4.26 7.55 -17.49
CA GLU A 203 3.36 8.04 -16.45
C GLU A 203 4.08 8.20 -15.11
N LEU A 204 4.92 7.23 -14.72
CA LEU A 204 5.71 7.31 -13.47
C LEU A 204 6.65 8.54 -13.46
N LYS A 205 7.19 8.96 -14.61
CA LYS A 205 8.01 10.18 -14.72
C LYS A 205 7.26 11.47 -14.36
N LYS A 206 5.92 11.46 -14.41
CA LYS A 206 5.10 12.62 -14.03
C LYS A 206 4.94 12.75 -12.52
N ILE A 207 5.24 11.70 -11.75
CA ILE A 207 5.11 11.69 -10.29
C ILE A 207 6.26 12.49 -9.68
N THR A 208 6.03 13.78 -9.43
CA THR A 208 6.99 14.65 -8.72
C THR A 208 6.88 14.54 -7.21
N THR A 209 5.86 13.86 -6.69
CA THR A 209 5.74 13.56 -5.26
C THR A 209 6.90 12.66 -4.83
N PRO A 210 7.50 12.87 -3.65
CA PRO A 210 8.61 12.07 -3.16
C PRO A 210 8.14 10.67 -2.84
N VAL A 211 8.85 9.68 -3.36
CA VAL A 211 8.50 8.26 -3.16
C VAL A 211 9.62 7.53 -2.42
N LEU A 212 9.24 6.80 -1.39
CA LEU A 212 10.08 5.77 -0.77
C LEU A 212 9.53 4.41 -1.18
N ILE A 213 10.36 3.57 -1.79
CA ILE A 213 10.07 2.16 -2.04
C ILE A 213 10.87 1.33 -1.02
N ILE A 214 10.17 0.49 -0.25
CA ILE A 214 10.75 -0.50 0.67
C ILE A 214 10.39 -1.89 0.17
N GLY A 215 11.35 -2.82 0.13
CA GLY A 215 11.06 -4.22 -0.10
C GLY A 215 12.17 -5.17 0.33
N GLY A 216 11.99 -6.45 0.04
CA GLY A 216 12.92 -7.51 0.43
C GLY A 216 13.59 -8.18 -0.76
N THR A 217 14.78 -8.75 -0.55
CA THR A 217 15.52 -9.50 -1.60
C THR A 217 14.83 -10.79 -2.04
N ASP A 218 13.98 -11.34 -1.19
CA ASP A 218 13.37 -12.67 -1.36
C ASP A 218 11.87 -12.57 -1.63
N ASP A 219 11.37 -11.38 -2.02
CA ASP A 219 9.99 -11.16 -2.40
C ASP A 219 9.72 -11.74 -3.82
N PRO A 220 8.92 -12.80 -3.96
CA PRO A 220 8.64 -13.40 -5.27
C PRO A 220 7.45 -12.73 -5.99
N ILE A 221 6.77 -11.78 -5.34
CA ILE A 221 5.57 -11.10 -5.84
C ILE A 221 5.95 -9.72 -6.38
N SER A 222 6.61 -8.91 -5.55
CA SER A 222 7.13 -7.60 -5.91
C SER A 222 8.66 -7.67 -5.96
N THR A 223 9.20 -8.34 -6.98
CA THR A 223 10.63 -8.68 -6.98
C THR A 223 11.53 -7.43 -6.92
N PRO A 224 12.77 -7.55 -6.41
CA PRO A 224 13.75 -6.47 -6.44
C PRO A 224 13.92 -5.84 -7.82
N GLU A 225 13.84 -6.62 -8.90
CA GLU A 225 13.93 -6.14 -10.28
C GLU A 225 12.73 -5.26 -10.64
N LEU A 226 11.51 -5.65 -10.25
CA LEU A 226 10.30 -4.84 -10.48
C LEU A 226 10.33 -3.52 -9.69
N MET A 227 10.75 -3.58 -8.43
CA MET A 227 10.92 -2.38 -7.60
C MET A 227 12.00 -1.45 -8.18
N MET A 228 13.14 -1.99 -8.60
CA MET A 228 14.22 -1.26 -9.25
C MET A 228 13.75 -0.64 -10.58
N ARG A 229 13.02 -1.40 -11.39
CA ARG A 229 12.41 -0.92 -12.64
C ARG A 229 11.50 0.28 -12.39
N THR A 230 10.64 0.21 -11.39
CA THR A 230 9.76 1.33 -10.99
C THR A 230 10.58 2.54 -10.52
N ALA A 231 11.54 2.32 -9.63
CA ALA A 231 12.36 3.38 -9.04
C ALA A 231 13.16 4.19 -10.07
N LYS A 232 13.60 3.58 -11.17
CA LYS A 232 14.30 4.25 -12.28
C LYS A 232 13.43 5.26 -13.03
N CYS A 233 12.11 5.04 -13.08
CA CYS A 233 11.20 5.92 -13.80
C CYS A 233 10.79 7.14 -12.96
N LEU A 234 10.87 7.04 -11.64
CA LEU A 234 10.46 8.09 -10.72
C LEU A 234 11.53 9.19 -10.62
N PRO A 235 11.17 10.49 -10.79
CA PRO A 235 12.12 11.60 -10.67
C PRO A 235 12.67 11.76 -9.24
N HIS A 236 11.88 11.35 -8.24
CA HIS A 236 12.15 11.62 -6.83
C HIS A 236 11.97 10.39 -5.93
N CYS A 237 12.87 9.41 -6.07
CA CYS A 237 12.72 8.10 -5.44
C CYS A 237 13.88 7.74 -4.51
N LYS A 238 13.57 7.23 -3.32
CA LYS A 238 14.49 6.43 -2.51
C LYS A 238 14.06 4.97 -2.59
N LEU A 239 14.99 4.08 -2.92
CA LEU A 239 14.76 2.63 -2.90
C LEU A 239 15.58 2.01 -1.77
N VAL A 240 14.93 1.22 -0.92
CA VAL A 240 15.57 0.47 0.17
C VAL A 240 15.15 -0.99 0.06
N ILE A 241 16.14 -1.87 -0.11
CA ILE A 241 15.94 -3.32 -0.19
C ILE A 241 16.64 -3.98 0.99
N TYR A 242 15.89 -4.74 1.78
CA TYR A 242 16.39 -5.50 2.92
C TYR A 242 16.71 -6.93 2.51
N SER A 243 17.88 -7.42 2.91
CA SER A 243 18.27 -8.82 2.70
C SER A 243 17.46 -9.77 3.56
N ASN A 244 17.23 -11.01 3.08
CA ASN A 244 16.56 -12.08 3.82
C ASN A 244 15.15 -11.68 4.27
N CYS A 245 14.41 -11.00 3.41
CA CYS A 245 13.06 -10.51 3.68
C CYS A 245 12.20 -10.73 2.43
N GLY A 246 10.94 -11.12 2.65
CA GLY A 246 9.97 -11.33 1.58
C GLY A 246 8.94 -10.22 1.49
N HIS A 247 7.75 -10.57 1.02
CA HIS A 247 6.59 -9.71 0.83
C HIS A 247 5.96 -9.21 2.15
N ASP A 248 6.10 -9.93 3.26
CA ASP A 248 5.50 -9.53 4.56
C ASP A 248 6.39 -8.58 5.38
N ILE A 249 7.28 -7.83 4.72
CA ILE A 249 8.27 -6.98 5.41
C ILE A 249 7.63 -5.92 6.33
N ASP A 250 6.39 -5.51 6.06
CA ASP A 250 5.62 -4.57 6.89
C ASP A 250 5.19 -5.15 8.25
N THR A 251 5.30 -6.46 8.43
CA THR A 251 5.12 -7.15 9.71
C THR A 251 6.40 -7.82 10.20
N ASP A 252 7.31 -8.21 9.32
CA ASP A 252 8.57 -8.85 9.69
C ASP A 252 9.60 -7.86 10.25
N LEU A 253 9.66 -6.63 9.73
CA LEU A 253 10.66 -5.63 10.11
C LEU A 253 10.01 -4.30 10.52
N ILE A 254 9.07 -4.36 11.47
CA ILE A 254 8.26 -3.20 11.87
C ILE A 254 9.15 -2.02 12.28
N GLU A 255 10.11 -2.25 13.16
CA GLU A 255 10.96 -1.20 13.71
C GLU A 255 11.86 -0.58 12.64
N GLU A 256 12.59 -1.40 11.87
CA GLU A 256 13.54 -0.93 10.86
C GLU A 256 12.84 -0.20 9.72
N THR A 257 11.70 -0.72 9.27
CA THR A 257 10.93 -0.09 8.20
C THR A 257 10.29 1.21 8.69
N CYS A 258 9.72 1.25 9.91
CA CYS A 258 9.19 2.48 10.50
C CYS A 258 10.26 3.56 10.66
N ASP A 259 11.45 3.19 11.13
CA ASP A 259 12.58 4.10 11.27
C ASP A 259 12.99 4.71 9.92
N GLU A 260 13.04 3.89 8.88
CA GLU A 260 13.36 4.31 7.52
C GLU A 260 12.29 5.26 6.97
N ALA A 261 11.01 4.89 7.09
CA ALA A 261 9.89 5.73 6.69
C ALA A 261 9.84 7.05 7.47
N PHE A 262 10.08 7.03 8.79
CA PHE A 262 10.13 8.23 9.62
C PHE A 262 11.21 9.19 9.13
N ARG A 263 12.44 8.70 8.92
CA ARG A 263 13.55 9.53 8.43
C ARG A 263 13.24 10.13 7.07
N PHE A 264 12.70 9.33 6.15
CA PHE A 264 12.28 9.77 4.83
C PHE A 264 11.19 10.86 4.89
N ILE A 265 10.10 10.59 5.61
CA ILE A 265 8.96 11.52 5.73
C ILE A 265 9.41 12.83 6.37
N LYS A 266 10.15 12.79 7.48
CA LYS A 266 10.65 14.01 8.13
C LYS A 266 11.58 14.80 7.22
N ASN A 267 12.42 14.14 6.43
CA ASN A 267 13.28 14.81 5.46
C ASN A 267 12.46 15.49 4.36
N ALA A 268 11.49 14.77 3.77
CA ALA A 268 10.60 15.26 2.74
C ALA A 268 9.81 16.50 3.20
N LEU A 269 9.20 16.43 4.39
CA LEU A 269 8.40 17.52 4.95
C LEU A 269 9.25 18.75 5.35
N SER A 270 10.39 18.54 6.00
CA SER A 270 11.17 19.65 6.57
C SER A 270 12.06 20.36 5.55
N THR A 271 12.63 19.64 4.59
CA THR A 271 13.65 20.20 3.70
C THR A 271 13.13 20.50 2.30
N LYS A 272 12.00 19.89 1.90
CA LYS A 272 11.53 19.85 0.51
C LYS A 272 12.60 19.33 -0.46
N LYS A 273 13.64 18.65 0.06
CA LYS A 273 14.66 17.99 -0.75
C LYS A 273 14.16 16.59 -1.05
N TRP A 274 14.47 16.17 -2.26
CA TRP A 274 14.06 14.88 -2.78
C TRP A 274 15.27 14.06 -3.15
N TYR A 275 15.11 12.74 -3.11
CA TYR A 275 16.09 11.81 -3.66
C TYR A 275 16.06 11.89 -5.19
N LEU A 276 17.15 11.51 -5.85
CA LEU A 276 17.20 11.45 -7.32
C LEU A 276 16.80 10.04 -7.79
N PRO A 277 16.43 9.87 -9.07
CA PRO A 277 16.11 8.55 -9.61
C PRO A 277 17.27 7.59 -9.40
N VAL A 278 16.95 6.32 -9.17
CA VAL A 278 17.98 5.27 -9.10
C VAL A 278 18.60 5.12 -10.50
N LYS A 279 19.93 5.26 -10.59
CA LYS A 279 20.69 5.08 -11.85
C LYS A 279 21.36 3.72 -11.86
N GLU A 280 21.36 3.05 -13.00
CA GLU A 280 22.32 1.97 -13.26
C GLU A 280 23.66 2.59 -13.65
N ASN A 281 24.74 2.05 -13.07
CA ASN A 281 26.08 2.26 -13.57
C ASN A 281 26.30 1.41 -14.83
#